data_AF-A0A941DMG1-F1
#
_entry.id   AF-A0A941DMG1-F1
#
_cell.length_a   1.000
_cell.length_b   1.000
_cell.length_c   1.000
_cell.angle_alpha   90.00
_cell.angle_beta   90.00
_cell.angle_gamma   90.00
#
_symmetry.space_group_name_H-M   'P 1'
#
loop_
_entity.id
_entity.type
_entity.pdbx_description
1 polymer ?
#
loop_
_entity_poly.entity_id
_entity_poly.type
_entity_poly.pdbx_seq_one_letter_code
_entity_poly.pdbx_strand_id
1 'polypeptide(L)'
;MFTTVFLTGAKDGPVKAHFDEITVGRINIAEPDGTKRLIISNKAQFPGAFEQGKEIARPDRASFAGMLFLDEEGNENGGLIQKGSRDAQGKIRAGLSLTFDRYRQDQAMQLLHTNNEKSANSAIMINDVPYYETTSISDLSAFSDASAKLSPQERDAYWKKLSTDGRLSENRIRLGTTGDKASALALKDARGRTRMLLIVNADGQAQISMLDEHGNTVKSIKATD
;
A
#
# COMPACT_ATOMS: atom_id res chain seq x y z
N MET A 1 -62.84 -23.72 9.27
CA MET A 1 -61.86 -23.81 10.37
C MET A 1 -60.49 -23.62 9.74
N PHE A 2 -59.86 -22.44 9.90
CA PHE A 2 -58.54 -22.15 9.35
C PHE A 2 -57.51 -22.31 10.47
N THR A 3 -56.55 -23.21 10.26
CA THR A 3 -55.42 -23.40 11.19
C THR A 3 -54.27 -22.51 10.76
N THR A 4 -54.00 -21.46 11.52
CA THR A 4 -52.80 -20.63 11.37
C THR A 4 -51.68 -21.27 12.18
N VAL A 5 -50.60 -21.67 11.52
CA VAL A 5 -49.37 -22.16 12.17
C VAL A 5 -48.43 -20.97 12.36
N PHE A 6 -48.11 -20.65 13.61
CA PHE A 6 -47.04 -19.71 13.94
C PHE A 6 -45.71 -20.48 14.00
N LEU A 7 -44.81 -20.20 13.05
CA LEU A 7 -43.42 -20.62 13.13
C LEU A 7 -42.64 -19.60 13.96
N THR A 8 -42.41 -19.90 15.24
CA THR A 8 -41.43 -19.16 16.04
C THR A 8 -40.04 -19.67 15.68
N GLY A 9 -39.33 -18.94 14.81
CA GLY A 9 -37.92 -19.18 14.57
C GLY A 9 -37.12 -18.80 15.81
N ALA A 10 -36.71 -19.78 16.61
CA ALA A 10 -35.69 -19.56 17.62
C ALA A 10 -34.41 -19.14 16.90
N LYS A 11 -34.01 -17.87 17.05
CA LYS A 11 -32.65 -17.46 16.69
C LYS A 11 -31.73 -18.13 17.70
N ASP A 12 -31.02 -19.17 17.28
CA ASP A 12 -29.87 -19.64 18.03
C ASP A 12 -28.98 -18.41 18.32
N GLY A 13 -28.69 -18.19 19.60
CA GLY A 13 -27.83 -17.09 20.03
C GLY A 13 -26.44 -17.21 19.39
N PRO A 14 -25.60 -16.16 19.48
CA PRO A 14 -24.27 -16.19 18.91
C PRO A 14 -23.49 -17.43 19.41
N VAL A 15 -23.22 -18.36 18.50
CA VAL A 15 -22.46 -19.58 18.78
C VAL A 15 -20.99 -19.20 18.90
N LYS A 16 -20.43 -19.37 20.10
CA LYS A 16 -18.99 -19.27 20.31
C LYS A 16 -18.36 -20.59 19.93
N ALA A 17 -17.53 -20.59 18.89
CA ALA A 17 -16.72 -21.74 18.51
C ALA A 17 -15.32 -21.64 19.13
N HIS A 18 -14.77 -22.78 19.53
CA HIS A 18 -13.40 -22.92 19.99
C HIS A 18 -12.69 -23.91 19.08
N PHE A 19 -11.50 -23.54 18.61
CA PHE A 19 -10.66 -24.36 17.75
C PHE A 19 -9.24 -24.33 18.28
N ASP A 20 -8.55 -25.45 18.26
CA ASP A 20 -7.10 -25.49 18.48
C ASP A 20 -6.35 -24.98 17.23
N GLU A 21 -6.83 -25.36 16.03
CA GLU A 21 -6.31 -24.93 14.74
C GLU A 21 -7.44 -24.80 13.70
N ILE A 22 -7.29 -23.87 12.77
CA ILE A 22 -8.15 -23.74 11.58
C ILE A 22 -7.31 -23.79 10.30
N THR A 23 -7.60 -24.77 9.42
CA THR A 23 -7.04 -24.84 8.06
C THR A 23 -8.13 -24.48 7.05
N VAL A 24 -8.08 -23.26 6.53
CA VAL A 24 -9.11 -22.71 5.65
C VAL A 24 -8.49 -21.87 4.54
N GLY A 25 -9.21 -21.70 3.43
CA GLY A 25 -8.73 -20.87 2.33
C GLY A 25 -8.94 -19.36 2.55
N ARG A 26 -10.01 -18.98 3.25
CA ARG A 26 -10.37 -17.59 3.53
C ARG A 26 -11.16 -17.44 4.83
N ILE A 27 -10.89 -16.36 5.55
CA ILE A 27 -11.63 -15.90 6.73
C ILE A 27 -12.16 -14.49 6.40
N ASN A 28 -13.45 -14.25 6.67
CA ASN A 28 -14.04 -12.92 6.65
C ASN A 28 -14.44 -12.55 8.08
N ILE A 29 -13.98 -11.41 8.57
CA ILE A 29 -14.50 -10.78 9.78
C ILE A 29 -15.51 -9.72 9.33
N ALA A 30 -16.73 -9.80 9.83
CA ALA A 30 -17.83 -8.95 9.42
C ALA A 30 -18.65 -8.46 10.62
N GLU A 31 -19.25 -7.29 10.45
CA GLU A 31 -20.26 -6.72 11.34
C GLU A 31 -21.57 -7.53 11.31
N PRO A 32 -22.49 -7.34 12.26
CA PRO A 32 -23.79 -8.05 12.27
C PRO A 32 -24.65 -7.86 11.02
N ASP A 33 -24.47 -6.75 10.31
CA ASP A 33 -25.18 -6.45 9.05
C ASP A 33 -24.52 -7.09 7.81
N GLY A 34 -23.37 -7.76 7.99
CA GLY A 34 -22.60 -8.41 6.94
C GLY A 34 -21.49 -7.55 6.34
N THR A 35 -21.32 -6.30 6.77
CA THR A 35 -20.23 -5.43 6.33
C THR A 35 -18.88 -6.03 6.74
N LYS A 36 -18.02 -6.33 5.77
CA LYS A 36 -16.69 -6.92 6.05
C LYS A 36 -15.77 -5.85 6.64
N ARG A 37 -14.96 -6.21 7.64
CA ARG A 37 -13.91 -5.36 8.26
C ARG A 37 -12.50 -5.87 8.00
N LEU A 38 -12.37 -7.19 7.85
CA LEU A 38 -11.10 -7.86 7.59
C LEU A 38 -11.34 -9.06 6.70
N ILE A 39 -10.49 -9.24 5.70
CA ILE A 39 -10.47 -10.45 4.87
C ILE A 39 -9.07 -11.02 4.94
N ILE A 40 -8.91 -12.28 5.33
CA ILE A 40 -7.64 -13.02 5.26
C ILE A 40 -7.83 -14.15 4.26
N SER A 41 -6.98 -14.25 3.25
CA SER A 41 -7.17 -15.23 2.17
C SER A 41 -5.86 -15.74 1.58
N ASN A 42 -5.90 -17.01 1.17
CA ASN A 42 -4.91 -17.60 0.29
C ASN A 42 -4.95 -16.96 -1.11
N LYS A 43 -4.07 -17.41 -2.00
CA LYS A 43 -3.98 -16.90 -3.37
C LYS A 43 -5.20 -17.19 -4.24
N ALA A 44 -5.81 -18.37 -4.08
CA ALA A 44 -6.93 -18.80 -4.93
C ALA A 44 -8.23 -18.05 -4.63
N GLN A 45 -8.37 -17.49 -3.42
CA GLN A 45 -9.56 -16.80 -2.94
C GLN A 45 -9.29 -15.33 -2.60
N PHE A 46 -8.15 -14.78 -3.04
CA PHE A 46 -7.81 -13.39 -2.82
C PHE A 46 -8.83 -12.48 -3.52
N PRO A 47 -9.48 -11.56 -2.79
CA PRO A 47 -10.57 -10.77 -3.35
C PRO A 47 -10.06 -9.66 -4.28
N GLY A 48 -11.02 -9.03 -4.97
CA GLY A 48 -10.85 -7.75 -5.62
C GLY A 48 -10.62 -6.58 -4.66
N ALA A 49 -10.80 -5.36 -5.16
CA ALA A 49 -10.90 -4.17 -4.32
C ALA A 49 -12.32 -4.00 -3.78
N PHE A 50 -12.52 -3.19 -2.74
CA PHE A 50 -13.85 -2.90 -2.20
C PHE A 50 -14.14 -1.40 -2.21
N GLU A 51 -15.35 -1.04 -2.67
CA GLU A 51 -15.89 0.31 -2.60
C GLU A 51 -17.37 0.22 -2.19
N GLN A 52 -17.75 0.89 -1.10
CA GLN A 52 -19.13 0.90 -0.58
C GLN A 52 -19.71 -0.52 -0.44
N GLY A 53 -18.91 -1.45 0.07
CA GLY A 53 -19.25 -2.85 0.26
C GLY A 53 -19.28 -3.71 -1.01
N LYS A 54 -19.09 -3.13 -2.19
CA LYS A 54 -19.07 -3.86 -3.47
C LYS A 54 -17.65 -4.26 -3.83
N GLU A 55 -17.50 -5.53 -4.21
CA GLU A 55 -16.23 -6.05 -4.71
C GLU A 55 -16.05 -5.66 -6.18
N ILE A 56 -14.91 -5.03 -6.49
CA ILE A 56 -14.46 -4.64 -7.83
C ILE A 56 -13.34 -5.58 -8.23
N ALA A 57 -13.50 -6.28 -9.37
CA ALA A 57 -12.52 -7.24 -9.85
C ALA A 57 -11.13 -6.60 -10.04
N ARG A 58 -10.10 -7.27 -9.53
CA ARG A 58 -8.69 -6.89 -9.68
C ARG A 58 -7.86 -8.05 -10.21
N PRO A 59 -7.91 -8.36 -11.52
CA PRO A 59 -7.17 -9.49 -12.09
C PRO A 59 -5.66 -9.39 -11.88
N ASP A 60 -5.13 -8.17 -11.77
CA ASP A 60 -3.74 -7.88 -11.44
C ASP A 60 -3.33 -8.38 -10.04
N ARG A 61 -4.29 -8.62 -9.14
CA ARG A 61 -4.07 -9.10 -7.77
C ARG A 61 -4.16 -10.62 -7.63
N ALA A 62 -4.52 -11.38 -8.69
CA ALA A 62 -4.72 -12.83 -8.63
C ALA A 62 -3.47 -13.67 -8.29
N SER A 63 -2.30 -13.02 -8.16
CA SER A 63 -1.03 -13.67 -7.80
C SER A 63 -0.66 -13.56 -6.32
N PHE A 64 -1.43 -12.83 -5.51
CA PHE A 64 -1.12 -12.54 -4.11
C PHE A 64 -2.01 -13.33 -3.14
N ALA A 65 -1.49 -13.55 -1.95
CA ALA A 65 -2.25 -13.93 -0.76
C ALA A 65 -2.10 -12.82 0.29
N GLY A 66 -2.92 -12.83 1.35
CA GLY A 66 -2.74 -11.91 2.46
C GLY A 66 -4.04 -11.48 3.12
N MET A 67 -4.13 -10.19 3.43
CA MET A 67 -5.15 -9.58 4.26
C MET A 67 -5.59 -8.23 3.67
N LEU A 68 -6.89 -7.94 3.65
CA LEU A 68 -7.43 -6.61 3.34
C LEU A 68 -8.16 -6.04 4.55
N PHE A 69 -7.93 -4.75 4.80
CA PHE A 69 -8.67 -3.96 5.76
C PHE A 69 -9.83 -3.26 5.05
N LEU A 70 -10.98 -3.16 5.73
CA LEU A 70 -12.11 -2.39 5.25
C LEU A 70 -12.62 -1.42 6.32
N ASP A 71 -12.98 -0.21 5.89
CA ASP A 71 -13.60 0.81 6.74
C ASP A 71 -15.09 0.52 7.01
N GLU A 72 -15.74 1.40 7.78
CA GLU A 72 -17.16 1.27 8.16
C GLU A 72 -18.12 1.42 6.96
N GLU A 73 -17.66 2.05 5.89
CA GLU A 73 -18.43 2.18 4.65
C GLU A 73 -18.18 0.98 3.71
N GLY A 74 -17.31 0.05 4.10
CA GLY A 74 -16.93 -1.09 3.28
C GLY A 74 -16.03 -0.73 2.10
N ASN A 75 -15.24 0.33 2.20
CA ASN A 75 -14.14 0.61 1.27
C ASN A 75 -12.85 -0.07 1.75
N GLU A 76 -12.00 -0.53 0.83
CA GLU A 76 -10.64 -0.97 1.14
C GLU A 76 -9.83 0.20 1.74
N ASN A 77 -9.19 -0.02 2.90
CA ASN A 77 -8.36 0.98 3.58
C ASN A 77 -6.97 0.44 3.93
N GLY A 78 -6.42 -0.35 3.00
CA GLY A 78 -5.10 -0.96 3.08
C GLY A 78 -5.14 -2.47 3.23
N GLY A 79 -3.99 -3.05 3.50
CA GLY A 79 -3.87 -4.49 3.68
C GLY A 79 -2.44 -5.00 3.71
N LEU A 80 -2.30 -6.29 3.94
CA LEU A 80 -1.06 -7.03 3.76
C LEU A 80 -1.19 -7.85 2.48
N ILE A 81 -0.31 -7.64 1.50
CA ILE A 81 -0.14 -8.57 0.38
C ILE A 81 1.21 -9.24 0.46
N GLN A 82 1.25 -10.52 0.10
CA GLN A 82 2.47 -11.27 -0.01
C GLN A 82 2.48 -12.18 -1.23
N LYS A 83 3.67 -12.41 -1.76
CA LYS A 83 3.95 -13.46 -2.73
C LYS A 83 5.39 -13.93 -2.60
N GLY A 84 5.62 -15.16 -3.01
CA GLY A 84 6.95 -15.75 -3.10
C GLY A 84 6.90 -16.92 -4.06
N SER A 85 7.73 -16.88 -5.10
CA SER A 85 7.86 -18.00 -6.03
C SER A 85 9.22 -17.98 -6.69
N ARG A 86 9.74 -19.15 -7.02
CA ARG A 86 10.85 -19.36 -7.92
C ARG A 86 10.33 -20.06 -9.18
N ASP A 87 10.57 -19.50 -10.35
CA ASP A 87 10.19 -20.15 -11.61
C ASP A 87 11.20 -21.23 -12.02
N ALA A 88 10.89 -21.99 -13.08
CA ALA A 88 11.69 -23.13 -13.54
C ALA A 88 13.11 -22.72 -13.97
N GLN A 89 13.31 -21.46 -14.36
CA GLN A 89 14.59 -20.88 -14.72
C GLN A 89 15.35 -20.35 -13.50
N GLY A 90 14.79 -20.55 -12.31
CA GLY A 90 15.39 -20.19 -11.05
C GLY A 90 15.16 -18.74 -10.63
N LYS A 91 14.30 -17.97 -11.32
CA LYS A 91 14.02 -16.57 -11.02
C LYS A 91 12.97 -16.41 -9.93
N ILE A 92 13.31 -15.62 -8.92
CA ILE A 92 12.59 -15.34 -7.69
C ILE A 92 11.80 -14.06 -7.90
N ARG A 93 10.55 -14.12 -7.45
CA ARG A 93 9.72 -12.94 -7.24
C ARG A 93 9.10 -13.11 -5.86
N ALA A 94 9.66 -12.43 -4.88
CA ALA A 94 9.20 -12.49 -3.51
C ALA A 94 9.04 -11.09 -2.94
N GLY A 95 8.04 -10.93 -2.08
CA GLY A 95 7.84 -9.68 -1.37
C GLY A 95 6.55 -9.65 -0.57
N LEU A 96 6.57 -8.75 0.41
CA LEU A 96 5.47 -8.43 1.29
C LEU A 96 5.28 -6.91 1.30
N SER A 97 4.04 -6.47 1.33
CA SER A 97 3.68 -5.06 1.49
C SER A 97 2.51 -4.95 2.45
N LEU A 98 2.72 -4.28 3.58
CA LEU A 98 1.67 -3.87 4.50
C LEU A 98 1.39 -2.38 4.27
N THR A 99 0.18 -2.04 3.90
CA THR A 99 -0.25 -0.69 3.58
C THR A 99 -1.34 -0.21 4.53
N PHE A 100 -1.28 1.08 4.83
CA PHE A 100 -2.35 1.81 5.49
C PHE A 100 -2.73 2.95 4.58
N ASP A 101 -3.96 2.88 4.09
CA ASP A 101 -4.43 3.83 3.10
C ASP A 101 -5.03 5.05 3.82
N ARG A 102 -4.96 6.22 3.18
CA ARG A 102 -5.75 7.35 3.65
C ARG A 102 -7.23 7.07 3.35
N TYR A 103 -8.13 7.66 4.14
CA TYR A 103 -9.58 7.56 3.92
C TYR A 103 -9.95 7.78 2.44
N ARG A 104 -10.55 6.76 1.82
CA ARG A 104 -10.96 6.71 0.40
C ARG A 104 -9.85 7.07 -0.61
N GLN A 105 -8.61 6.74 -0.27
CA GLN A 105 -7.40 7.04 -1.02
C GLN A 105 -6.42 5.87 -0.93
N ASP A 106 -5.21 6.04 -1.47
CA ASP A 106 -4.15 5.03 -1.39
C ASP A 106 -3.17 5.34 -0.24
N GLN A 107 -2.12 4.55 -0.17
CA GLN A 107 -1.09 4.41 0.86
C GLN A 107 -0.56 5.72 1.47
N ALA A 108 -1.06 6.04 2.66
CA ALA A 108 -0.43 7.03 3.54
C ALA A 108 0.83 6.46 4.20
N MET A 109 0.83 5.16 4.51
CA MET A 109 1.98 4.46 5.07
C MET A 109 2.16 3.09 4.43
N GLN A 110 3.42 2.64 4.33
CA GLN A 110 3.75 1.32 3.81
C GLN A 110 5.00 0.74 4.48
N LEU A 111 4.93 -0.53 4.87
CA LEU A 111 6.08 -1.39 5.16
C LEU A 111 6.27 -2.37 4.00
N LEU A 112 7.40 -2.27 3.31
CA LEU A 112 7.69 -2.99 2.08
C LEU A 112 8.96 -3.83 2.26
N HIS A 113 8.89 -5.09 1.86
CA HIS A 113 10.07 -5.88 1.53
C HIS A 113 9.87 -6.55 0.19
N THR A 114 10.82 -6.42 -0.74
CA THR A 114 10.80 -7.14 -2.01
C THR A 114 12.19 -7.62 -2.34
N ASN A 115 12.30 -8.78 -2.98
CA ASN A 115 13.59 -9.31 -3.41
C ASN A 115 13.48 -10.19 -4.66
N ASN A 116 14.61 -10.30 -5.34
CA ASN A 116 14.91 -11.25 -6.41
C ASN A 116 16.34 -11.80 -6.17
N GLU A 117 16.88 -12.50 -7.16
CA GLU A 117 18.20 -13.14 -7.19
C GLU A 117 19.36 -12.19 -6.92
N LYS A 118 19.19 -10.93 -7.31
CA LYS A 118 20.25 -9.94 -7.43
C LYS A 118 20.08 -8.79 -6.45
N SER A 119 18.86 -8.50 -6.02
CA SER A 119 18.57 -7.35 -5.18
C SER A 119 17.44 -7.60 -4.19
N ALA A 120 17.51 -6.86 -3.09
CA ALA A 120 16.46 -6.75 -2.10
C ALA A 120 16.23 -5.26 -1.77
N ASN A 121 15.00 -4.91 -1.44
CA ASN A 121 14.58 -3.58 -1.02
C ASN A 121 13.69 -3.75 0.21
N SER A 122 14.11 -3.18 1.33
CA SER A 122 13.34 -3.09 2.56
C SER A 122 13.08 -1.62 2.86
N ALA A 123 11.84 -1.23 3.11
CA ALA A 123 11.53 0.17 3.42
C ALA A 123 10.27 0.38 4.24
N ILE A 124 10.30 1.41 5.06
CA ILE A 124 9.14 2.10 5.62
C ILE A 124 8.98 3.41 4.83
N MET A 125 7.77 3.66 4.35
CA MET A 125 7.41 4.88 3.61
C MET A 125 6.22 5.56 4.26
N ILE A 126 6.31 6.88 4.36
CA ILE A 126 5.21 7.75 4.78
C ILE A 126 4.99 8.77 3.67
N ASN A 127 3.75 8.86 3.21
CA ASN A 127 3.34 9.70 2.10
C ASN A 127 2.32 10.74 2.59
N ASP A 128 2.42 11.93 2.02
CA ASP A 128 1.37 12.93 2.07
C ASP A 128 0.44 12.66 0.89
N VAL A 129 -0.73 12.10 1.18
CA VAL A 129 -1.72 11.69 0.18
C VAL A 129 -2.84 12.74 0.18
N PRO A 130 -3.24 13.29 -0.98
CA PRO A 130 -4.31 14.28 -1.07
C PRO A 130 -5.60 13.78 -0.42
N TYR A 131 -6.44 14.71 0.05
CA TYR A 131 -7.80 14.38 0.45
C TYR A 131 -8.62 13.89 -0.75
N TYR A 132 -9.56 12.97 -0.51
CA TYR A 132 -10.34 12.35 -1.58
C TYR A 132 -11.18 13.38 -2.37
N GLU A 133 -11.57 14.48 -1.72
CA GLU A 133 -12.30 15.60 -2.33
C GLU A 133 -11.43 16.41 -3.30
N THR A 134 -10.10 16.37 -3.11
CA THR A 134 -9.13 17.04 -3.99
C THR A 134 -8.71 16.13 -5.14
N THR A 135 -8.51 14.84 -4.87
CA THR A 135 -8.16 13.83 -5.86
C THR A 135 -8.75 12.51 -5.44
N SER A 136 -9.68 11.99 -6.23
CA SER A 136 -10.28 10.67 -6.04
C SER A 136 -9.42 9.56 -6.65
N ILE A 137 -9.66 8.29 -6.28
CA ILE A 137 -9.04 7.15 -6.97
C ILE A 137 -9.38 7.13 -8.47
N SER A 138 -10.60 7.53 -8.85
CA SER A 138 -10.99 7.69 -10.25
C SER A 138 -10.19 8.76 -10.99
N ASP A 139 -9.83 9.86 -10.30
CA ASP A 139 -8.96 10.89 -10.88
C ASP A 139 -7.58 10.30 -11.20
N LEU A 140 -7.01 9.48 -10.32
CA LEU A 140 -5.71 8.84 -10.55
C LEU A 140 -5.71 7.97 -11.82
N SER A 141 -6.79 7.22 -12.06
CA SER A 141 -6.97 6.46 -13.30
C SER A 141 -7.05 7.39 -14.51
N ALA A 142 -7.86 8.45 -14.43
CA ALA A 142 -8.00 9.42 -15.49
C ALA A 142 -6.68 10.15 -15.81
N PHE A 143 -5.86 10.44 -14.80
CA PHE A 143 -4.53 11.04 -15.00
C PHE A 143 -3.62 10.09 -15.77
N SER A 144 -3.62 8.81 -15.39
CA SER A 144 -2.83 7.79 -16.07
C SER A 144 -3.23 7.67 -17.54
N ASP A 145 -4.54 7.57 -17.82
CA ASP A 145 -5.08 7.47 -19.18
C ASP A 145 -4.80 8.72 -20.03
N ALA A 146 -4.89 9.90 -19.43
CA ALA A 146 -4.51 11.14 -20.09
C ALA A 146 -3.01 11.16 -20.41
N SER A 147 -2.16 10.81 -19.43
CA SER A 147 -0.71 10.82 -19.58
C SER A 147 -0.19 9.85 -20.65
N ALA A 148 -0.88 8.71 -20.82
CA ALA A 148 -0.52 7.68 -21.79
C ALA A 148 -0.62 8.17 -23.25
N LYS A 149 -1.45 9.18 -23.50
CA LYS A 149 -1.67 9.78 -24.83
C LYS A 149 -0.68 10.91 -25.16
N LEU A 150 0.10 11.36 -24.18
CA LEU A 150 1.04 12.48 -24.32
C LEU A 150 2.42 12.01 -24.78
N SER A 151 3.13 12.89 -25.49
CA SER A 151 4.57 12.72 -25.75
C SER A 151 5.36 12.75 -24.43
N PRO A 152 6.61 12.25 -24.39
CA PRO A 152 7.41 12.25 -23.16
C PRO A 152 7.54 13.63 -22.50
N GLN A 153 7.81 14.69 -23.28
CA GLN A 153 7.98 16.03 -22.75
C GLN A 153 6.68 16.61 -22.18
N GLU A 154 5.55 16.41 -22.87
CA GLU A 154 4.24 16.85 -22.41
C GLU A 154 3.79 16.07 -21.16
N ARG A 155 4.13 14.78 -21.09
CA ARG A 155 3.85 13.91 -19.95
C ARG A 155 4.58 14.39 -18.69
N ASP A 156 5.85 14.77 -18.81
CA ASP A 156 6.61 15.30 -17.68
C ASP A 156 6.02 16.63 -17.17
N ALA A 157 5.66 17.54 -18.09
CA ALA A 157 4.99 18.78 -17.73
C ALA A 157 3.62 18.55 -17.07
N TYR A 158 2.86 17.57 -17.57
CA TYR A 158 1.56 17.18 -17.03
C TYR A 158 1.66 16.68 -15.59
N TRP A 159 2.55 15.72 -15.31
CA TRP A 159 2.74 15.20 -13.95
C TRP A 159 3.29 16.25 -13.00
N LYS A 160 4.24 17.09 -13.46
CA LYS A 160 4.76 18.21 -12.66
C LYS A 160 3.65 19.20 -12.28
N LYS A 161 2.72 19.47 -13.21
CA LYS A 161 1.56 20.32 -12.93
C LYS A 161 0.66 19.69 -11.86
N LEU A 162 0.29 18.42 -12.00
CA LEU A 162 -0.54 17.74 -11.01
C LEU A 162 0.11 17.71 -9.61
N SER A 163 1.41 17.45 -9.52
CA SER A 163 2.17 17.54 -8.25
C SER A 163 2.13 18.96 -7.68
N THR A 164 2.38 19.98 -8.51
CA THR A 164 2.35 21.39 -8.08
C THR A 164 0.96 21.83 -7.60
N ASP A 165 -0.09 21.32 -8.24
CA ASP A 165 -1.49 21.57 -7.88
C ASP A 165 -1.93 20.75 -6.65
N GLY A 166 -1.03 19.96 -6.03
CA GLY A 166 -1.33 19.15 -4.84
C GLY A 166 -2.25 17.96 -5.11
N ARG A 167 -2.31 17.49 -6.37
CA ARG A 167 -3.19 16.39 -6.82
C ARG A 167 -2.53 15.02 -6.81
N LEU A 168 -1.25 14.94 -6.44
CA LEU A 168 -0.51 13.68 -6.38
C LEU A 168 0.02 13.45 -4.97
N SER A 169 0.18 12.18 -4.62
CA SER A 169 0.85 11.78 -3.38
C SER A 169 2.34 12.11 -3.44
N GLU A 170 2.84 12.69 -2.35
CA GLU A 170 4.26 13.03 -2.19
C GLU A 170 4.88 12.20 -1.06
N ASN A 171 5.96 11.48 -1.35
CA ASN A 171 6.67 10.75 -0.31
C ASN A 171 7.36 11.76 0.64
N ARG A 172 7.11 11.65 1.95
CA ARG A 172 7.66 12.55 2.98
C ARG A 172 8.82 11.94 3.74
N ILE A 173 8.72 10.64 4.01
CA ILE A 173 9.75 9.88 4.70
C ILE A 173 9.98 8.57 3.96
N ARG A 174 11.25 8.23 3.78
CA ARG A 174 11.67 6.89 3.40
C ARG A 174 12.81 6.45 4.32
N LEU A 175 12.60 5.35 5.03
CA LEU A 175 13.60 4.67 5.84
C LEU A 175 13.81 3.27 5.27
N GLY A 176 15.02 2.88 4.93
CA GLY A 176 15.25 1.55 4.39
C GLY A 176 16.59 1.33 3.73
N THR A 177 16.69 0.24 2.97
CA THR A 177 17.84 -0.05 2.14
C THR A 177 17.69 0.55 0.74
N THR A 178 18.84 0.83 0.12
CA THR A 178 18.94 1.28 -1.26
C THR A 178 19.48 0.16 -2.16
N GLY A 179 19.38 0.33 -3.48
CA GLY A 179 19.85 -0.67 -4.45
C GLY A 179 21.38 -0.86 -4.43
N ASP A 180 22.12 0.15 -3.99
CA ASP A 180 23.57 0.16 -3.78
C ASP A 180 23.97 -0.30 -2.36
N LYS A 181 23.08 -0.98 -1.63
CA LYS A 181 23.32 -1.56 -0.31
C LYS A 181 23.60 -0.55 0.81
N ALA A 182 23.22 0.72 0.63
CA ALA A 182 23.23 1.68 1.72
C ALA A 182 22.00 1.47 2.63
N SER A 183 22.13 1.91 3.89
CA SER A 183 21.01 2.14 4.80
C SER A 183 20.72 3.64 4.85
N ALA A 184 19.49 4.05 4.60
CA ALA A 184 19.16 5.47 4.43
C ALA A 184 17.85 5.87 5.13
N LEU A 185 17.84 7.09 5.67
CA LEU A 185 16.66 7.86 6.04
C LEU A 185 16.64 9.16 5.23
N ALA A 186 15.62 9.33 4.38
CA ALA A 186 15.37 10.55 3.64
C ALA A 186 14.14 11.27 4.19
N LEU A 187 14.30 12.56 4.51
CA LEU A 187 13.22 13.47 4.90
C LEU A 187 13.01 14.48 3.77
N LYS A 188 11.77 14.62 3.34
CA LYS A 188 11.40 15.39 2.15
C LYS A 188 10.44 16.53 2.49
N ASP A 189 10.52 17.62 1.72
CA ASP A 189 9.59 18.74 1.80
C ASP A 189 8.21 18.39 1.22
N ALA A 190 7.28 19.36 1.25
CA ALA A 190 5.90 19.18 0.76
C ALA A 190 5.77 18.93 -0.74
N ARG A 191 6.86 19.05 -1.50
CA ARG A 191 6.92 18.72 -2.93
C ARG A 191 7.74 17.45 -3.17
N GLY A 192 7.94 16.62 -2.14
CA GLY A 192 8.69 15.38 -2.24
C GLY A 192 10.21 15.55 -2.41
N ARG A 193 10.75 16.78 -2.31
CA ARG A 193 12.19 17.04 -2.50
C ARG A 193 12.96 16.75 -1.21
N THR A 194 14.01 15.95 -1.29
CA THR A 194 14.84 15.63 -0.12
C THR A 194 15.49 16.89 0.47
N ARG A 195 15.35 17.07 1.79
CA ARG A 195 15.94 18.18 2.55
C ARG A 195 16.95 17.70 3.58
N MET A 196 16.78 16.46 4.06
CA MET A 196 17.76 15.81 4.91
C MET A 196 17.93 14.35 4.49
N LEU A 197 19.16 13.89 4.48
CA LEU A 197 19.54 12.52 4.17
C LEU A 197 20.53 12.02 5.22
N LEU A 198 20.18 10.95 5.92
CA LEU A 198 21.09 10.21 6.76
C LEU A 198 21.40 8.91 6.03
N ILE A 199 22.67 8.60 5.80
CA ILE A 199 23.09 7.44 5.03
C ILE A 199 24.30 6.76 5.68
N VAL A 200 24.29 5.43 5.65
CA VAL A 200 25.48 4.58 5.84
C VAL A 200 25.65 3.80 4.55
N ASN A 201 26.72 4.08 3.81
CA ASN A 201 26.95 3.44 2.52
C ASN A 201 27.40 1.98 2.66
N ALA A 202 27.57 1.28 1.53
CA ALA A 202 27.99 -0.12 1.51
C ALA A 202 29.36 -0.38 2.17
N ASP A 203 30.22 0.64 2.20
CA ASP A 203 31.55 0.60 2.83
C ASP A 203 31.51 0.96 4.33
N GLY A 204 30.32 1.23 4.88
CA GLY A 204 30.12 1.56 6.29
C GLY A 204 30.35 3.04 6.65
N GLN A 205 30.58 3.92 5.68
CA GLN A 205 30.78 5.34 5.92
C GLN A 205 29.45 6.03 6.22
N ALA A 206 29.36 6.67 7.39
CA ALA A 206 28.19 7.40 7.83
C ALA A 206 28.24 8.89 7.41
N GLN A 207 27.13 9.40 6.91
CA GLN A 207 26.97 10.81 6.54
C GLN A 207 25.55 11.31 6.83
N ILE A 208 25.45 12.53 7.36
CA ILE A 208 24.21 13.31 7.44
C ILE A 208 24.35 14.51 6.51
N SER A 209 23.40 14.71 5.59
CA SER A 209 23.40 15.81 4.62
C SER A 209 22.13 16.64 4.72
N MET A 210 22.27 17.97 4.69
CA MET A 210 21.16 18.92 4.50
C MET A 210 21.23 19.49 3.08
N LEU A 211 20.10 19.54 2.39
CA LEU A 211 20.02 19.90 0.97
C LEU A 211 19.20 21.19 0.76
N ASP A 212 19.67 22.07 -0.12
CA ASP A 212 18.95 23.27 -0.57
C ASP A 212 17.78 22.93 -1.48
N GLU A 213 17.02 23.94 -1.91
CA GLU A 213 15.82 23.75 -2.72
C GLU A 213 16.03 23.08 -4.08
N HIS A 214 17.25 23.11 -4.60
CA HIS A 214 17.70 22.50 -5.84
C HIS A 214 18.29 21.09 -5.65
N GLY A 215 18.48 20.66 -4.40
CA GLY A 215 19.03 19.35 -4.05
C GLY A 215 20.55 19.36 -3.86
N ASN A 216 21.19 20.54 -3.81
CA ASN A 216 22.61 20.62 -3.51
C ASN A 216 22.84 20.49 -2.00
N THR A 217 23.91 19.79 -1.60
CA THR A 217 24.26 19.68 -0.19
C THR A 217 24.80 21.03 0.31
N VAL A 218 24.12 21.62 1.29
CA VAL A 218 24.55 22.87 1.95
C VAL A 218 25.33 22.63 3.23
N LYS A 219 25.12 21.47 3.86
CA LYS A 219 25.84 21.05 5.06
C LYS A 219 25.92 19.53 5.09
N SER A 220 27.08 19.02 5.49
CA SER A 220 27.28 17.60 5.77
C SER A 220 27.99 17.40 7.10
N ILE A 221 27.71 16.28 7.75
CA ILE A 221 28.43 15.78 8.93
C ILE A 221 28.86 14.36 8.60
N LYS A 222 30.16 14.07 8.68
CA LYS A 222 30.74 12.74 8.52
C LYS A 222 31.28 12.25 9.85
N ALA A 223 31.45 10.94 10.00
CA ALA A 223 32.03 10.35 11.21
C ALA A 223 33.50 10.76 11.46
N THR A 224 34.17 11.32 10.45
CA THR A 224 35.58 11.74 10.50
C THR A 224 35.76 13.25 10.69
N ASP A 225 34.67 14.01 10.80
CA ASP A 225 34.68 15.45 11.08
C ASP A 225 34.70 15.71 12.59
#